data_AF-A0A7C7ZI70-F1
#
_entry.id   AF-A0A7C7ZI70-F1
#
_cell.length_a   1.000
_cell.length_b   1.000
_cell.length_c   1.000
_cell.angle_alpha   90.00
_cell.angle_beta   90.00
_cell.angle_gamma   90.00
#
_symmetry.space_group_name_H-M   'P 1'
#
loop_
_entity.id
_entity.type
_entity.pdbx_description
1 polymer ?
#
loop_
_entity_poly.entity_id
_entity_poly.type
_entity_poly.pdbx_seq_one_letter_code
_entity_poly.pdbx_strand_id
1 'polypeptide(L)'
;MNFRPVNRPCTARPCTARPRTAQFRIAALLLATAVLVTSATPAVASTETLRRSVSNISQAPLDWLFSPFVGIYSVITRMREQEDPTAVRVVFFFPGIIWNTGVNIGGGTLRLITGGLEFVPGIFLVPFEADLDSLYAPVANAAAMFEMETPCCIDVKFGIDYTAAVN
;
A
#
# COMPACT_ATOMS: atom_id res chain seq x y z
N MET A 1 -71.79 -61.46 5.38
CA MET A 1 -71.58 -60.40 4.36
C MET A 1 -70.08 -60.17 4.23
N ASN A 2 -69.54 -60.41 3.04
CA ASN A 2 -68.11 -60.34 2.69
C ASN A 2 -67.66 -58.88 2.54
N PHE A 3 -66.64 -58.45 3.29
CA PHE A 3 -65.94 -57.20 3.03
C PHE A 3 -64.48 -57.51 2.67
N ARG A 4 -64.17 -57.33 1.38
CA ARG A 4 -62.78 -57.35 0.86
C ARG A 4 -62.11 -56.01 1.19
N PRO A 5 -60.86 -55.99 1.66
CA PRO A 5 -60.11 -54.74 1.80
C PRO A 5 -59.65 -54.20 0.44
N VAL A 6 -59.85 -52.90 0.25
CA VAL A 6 -59.46 -52.12 -0.94
C VAL A 6 -57.99 -51.74 -0.82
N ASN A 7 -57.15 -52.22 -1.74
CA ASN A 7 -55.76 -51.78 -1.92
C ASN A 7 -55.74 -50.32 -2.42
N ARG A 8 -55.07 -49.43 -1.67
CA ARG A 8 -54.63 -48.12 -2.20
C ARG A 8 -53.10 -48.08 -2.19
N PRO A 9 -52.44 -47.69 -3.29
CA PRO A 9 -51.00 -47.50 -3.29
C PRO A 9 -50.64 -46.22 -2.53
N CYS A 10 -49.76 -46.35 -1.52
CA CYS A 10 -49.13 -45.22 -0.87
C CYS A 10 -48.13 -44.56 -1.84
N THR A 11 -48.41 -43.35 -2.29
CA THR A 11 -47.44 -42.50 -2.99
C THR A 11 -46.42 -41.96 -1.98
N ALA A 12 -45.18 -42.43 -2.08
CA ALA A 12 -44.07 -41.95 -1.28
C ALA A 12 -43.77 -40.47 -1.60
N ARG A 13 -43.81 -39.60 -0.59
CA ARG A 13 -43.20 -38.26 -0.68
C ARG A 13 -41.70 -38.40 -0.43
N PRO A 14 -40.82 -37.82 -1.27
CA PRO A 14 -39.40 -37.78 -0.95
C PRO A 14 -39.17 -36.84 0.25
N CYS A 15 -38.61 -37.38 1.32
CA CYS A 15 -38.06 -36.61 2.43
C CYS A 15 -36.85 -35.80 1.91
N THR A 16 -37.01 -34.50 1.73
CA THR A 16 -35.89 -33.60 1.42
C THR A 16 -35.01 -33.47 2.66
N ALA A 17 -33.87 -34.16 2.66
CA ALA A 17 -32.82 -33.96 3.65
C ALA A 17 -32.26 -32.53 3.54
N ARG A 18 -32.42 -31.74 4.61
CA ARG A 18 -31.87 -30.38 4.70
C ARG A 18 -30.33 -30.49 4.76
N PRO A 19 -29.56 -29.85 3.85
CA PRO A 19 -28.12 -30.06 3.79
C PRO A 19 -27.42 -29.43 5.00
N ARG A 20 -26.77 -30.27 5.83
CA ARG A 20 -25.96 -29.89 7.00
C ARG A 20 -24.71 -29.04 6.67
N THR A 21 -24.44 -28.79 5.39
CA THR A 21 -23.23 -28.09 4.91
C THR A 21 -23.25 -26.58 5.17
N ALA A 22 -24.43 -25.96 5.31
CA ALA A 22 -24.54 -24.52 5.58
C ALA A 22 -24.05 -24.14 6.98
N GLN A 23 -24.28 -25.01 7.98
CA GLN A 23 -23.93 -24.73 9.38
C GLN A 23 -22.42 -24.74 9.62
N PHE A 24 -21.68 -25.63 8.96
CA PHE A 24 -20.21 -25.69 9.07
C PHE A 24 -19.51 -24.49 8.43
N ARG A 25 -20.06 -23.93 7.34
CA ARG A 25 -19.50 -22.74 6.69
C ARG A 25 -19.63 -21.49 7.55
N ILE A 26 -20.77 -21.34 8.23
CA ILE A 26 -21.00 -20.21 9.14
C ILE A 26 -20.09 -20.31 10.37
N ALA A 27 -19.92 -21.51 10.93
CA ALA A 27 -19.03 -21.72 12.06
C ALA A 27 -17.55 -21.45 11.71
N ALA A 28 -17.10 -21.88 10.52
CA ALA A 28 -15.74 -21.62 10.05
C ALA A 28 -15.49 -20.12 9.80
N LEU A 29 -16.48 -19.41 9.25
CA LEU A 29 -16.40 -17.96 9.05
C LEU A 29 -16.29 -17.23 10.40
N LEU A 30 -17.17 -17.58 11.36
CA LEU A 30 -17.15 -16.97 12.70
C LEU A 30 -15.85 -17.26 13.45
N LEU A 31 -15.29 -18.46 13.32
CA LEU A 31 -14.01 -18.81 13.93
C LEU A 31 -12.85 -18.06 13.28
N ALA A 32 -12.84 -17.91 11.95
CA ALA A 32 -11.84 -17.09 11.26
C ALA A 32 -11.93 -15.61 11.64
N THR A 33 -13.16 -15.10 11.80
CA THR A 33 -13.39 -13.71 12.23
C THR A 33 -12.97 -13.51 13.69
N ALA A 34 -13.24 -14.47 14.57
CA ALA A 34 -12.85 -14.43 15.98
C ALA A 34 -11.32 -14.47 16.14
N VAL A 35 -10.62 -15.29 15.36
CA VAL A 35 -9.14 -15.36 15.37
C VAL A 35 -8.52 -14.03 14.91
N LEU A 36 -9.11 -13.37 13.91
CA LEU A 36 -8.66 -12.04 13.44
C LEU A 36 -8.90 -10.92 14.45
N VAL A 37 -9.96 -11.01 15.27
CA VAL A 37 -10.27 -9.99 16.30
C VAL A 37 -9.36 -10.13 17.53
N THR A 38 -8.88 -11.33 17.84
CA THR A 38 -8.05 -11.58 19.04
C THR A 38 -6.56 -11.28 18.88
N SER A 39 -6.08 -10.97 17.67
CA SER A 39 -4.68 -10.58 17.42
C SER A 39 -4.44 -9.07 17.42
N ALA A 40 -5.45 -8.26 17.72
CA ALA A 40 -5.30 -6.81 17.82
C ALA A 40 -4.61 -6.43 19.15
N THR A 41 -3.28 -6.31 19.12
CA THR A 41 -2.53 -5.62 20.17
C THR A 41 -2.90 -4.13 20.19
N PRO A 42 -2.99 -3.47 21.35
CA PRO A 42 -3.32 -2.05 21.42
C PRO A 42 -2.16 -1.22 20.85
N ALA A 43 -2.35 -0.64 19.66
CA ALA A 43 -1.46 0.36 19.11
C ALA A 43 -1.79 1.70 19.77
N VAL A 44 -0.91 2.14 20.68
CA VAL A 44 -1.02 3.40 21.40
C VAL A 44 -0.76 4.56 20.42
N ALA A 45 -1.77 5.43 20.26
CA ALA A 45 -1.76 6.74 19.56
C ALA A 45 -1.28 6.74 18.09
N SER A 46 -2.13 6.25 17.19
CA SER A 46 -1.84 6.13 15.75
C SER A 46 -2.21 7.41 14.97
N THR A 47 -1.42 8.47 15.11
CA THR A 47 -1.51 9.68 14.25
C THR A 47 -0.65 9.55 12.99
N GLU A 48 -0.12 8.35 12.73
CA GLU A 48 0.90 8.08 11.73
C GLU A 48 0.38 8.35 10.31
N THR A 49 -0.84 7.94 10.02
CA THR A 49 -1.48 8.22 8.73
C THR A 49 -1.55 9.73 8.44
N LEU A 50 -1.90 10.54 9.45
CA LEU A 50 -1.97 11.99 9.32
C LEU A 50 -0.58 12.64 9.24
N ARG A 51 0.37 12.20 10.07
CA ARG A 51 1.77 12.64 10.06
C ARG A 51 2.41 12.39 8.70
N ARG A 52 2.24 11.19 8.15
CA ARG A 52 2.72 10.78 6.83
C ARG A 52 2.08 11.61 5.72
N SER A 53 0.77 11.83 5.79
CA SER A 53 0.06 12.69 4.85
C SER A 53 0.63 14.12 4.82
N VAL A 54 0.83 14.74 5.99
CA VAL A 54 1.39 16.09 6.09
C VAL A 54 2.86 16.12 5.64
N SER A 55 3.66 15.10 5.98
CA SER A 55 5.02 14.92 5.46
C SER A 55 5.02 14.91 3.93
N ASN A 56 4.14 14.09 3.33
CA ASN A 56 4.02 13.94 1.89
C ASN A 56 3.65 15.23 1.18
N ILE A 57 2.66 15.96 1.70
CA ILE A 57 2.23 17.24 1.12
C ILE A 57 3.33 18.30 1.24
N SER A 58 3.97 18.40 2.39
CA SER A 58 4.97 19.45 2.64
C SER A 58 6.30 19.22 1.94
N GLN A 59 6.69 17.97 1.71
CA GLN A 59 8.02 17.61 1.19
C GLN A 59 8.03 17.29 -0.31
N ALA A 60 6.88 17.01 -0.92
CA ALA A 60 6.79 16.82 -2.37
C ALA A 60 7.33 18.01 -3.19
N PRO A 61 7.10 19.29 -2.82
CA PRO A 61 7.72 20.42 -3.52
C PRO A 61 9.25 20.44 -3.42
N LEU A 62 9.81 19.94 -2.31
CA LEU A 62 11.25 19.79 -2.16
C LEU A 62 11.79 18.68 -3.06
N ASP A 63 11.05 17.57 -3.22
CA ASP A 63 11.40 16.53 -4.18
C ASP A 63 11.48 17.09 -5.61
N TRP A 64 10.56 17.97 -5.99
CA TRP A 64 10.61 18.65 -7.30
C TRP A 64 11.84 19.55 -7.43
N LEU A 65 12.12 20.38 -6.42
CA LEU A 65 13.24 21.31 -6.43
C LEU A 65 14.59 20.60 -6.52
N PHE A 66 14.74 19.50 -5.79
CA PHE A 66 15.98 18.72 -5.75
C PHE A 66 16.08 17.66 -6.86
N SER A 67 15.00 17.40 -7.61
CA SER A 67 14.96 16.39 -8.68
C SER A 67 16.10 16.47 -9.71
N PRO A 68 16.62 17.65 -10.13
CA PRO A 68 17.73 17.69 -11.07
C PRO A 68 19.03 17.18 -10.44
N PHE A 69 19.26 17.49 -9.16
CA PHE A 69 20.45 17.04 -8.43
C PHE A 69 20.42 15.53 -8.19
N VAL A 70 19.27 15.00 -7.77
CA VAL A 70 19.04 13.55 -7.62
C VAL A 70 19.22 12.85 -8.97
N GLY A 71 18.64 13.41 -10.05
CA GLY A 71 18.75 12.86 -11.39
C GLY A 71 20.20 12.77 -11.87
N ILE A 72 20.99 13.83 -11.68
CA ILE A 72 22.42 13.84 -12.00
C ILE A 72 23.18 12.80 -11.16
N TYR A 73 22.97 12.80 -9.84
CA TYR A 73 23.63 11.86 -8.94
C TYR A 73 23.33 10.40 -9.32
N SER A 74 22.06 10.07 -9.57
CA SER A 74 21.62 8.73 -9.96
C SER A 74 22.27 8.27 -11.27
N VAL A 75 22.36 9.15 -12.28
CA VAL A 75 23.02 8.82 -13.55
C VAL A 75 24.52 8.58 -13.36
N ILE A 76 25.21 9.43 -12.61
CA ILE A 76 26.65 9.28 -12.36
C ILE A 76 26.93 7.97 -11.60
N THR A 77 26.13 7.66 -10.58
CA THR A 77 26.27 6.42 -9.80
C THR A 77 26.05 5.20 -10.68
N ARG A 78 24.95 5.15 -11.45
CA ARG A 78 24.66 4.05 -12.38
C ARG A 78 25.76 3.88 -13.43
N MET A 79 26.31 4.98 -13.96
CA MET A 79 27.43 4.90 -14.91
C MET A 79 28.73 4.41 -14.30
N ARG A 80 28.93 4.54 -12.98
CA ARG A 80 30.10 3.99 -12.30
C ARG A 80 29.92 2.51 -12.00
N GLU A 81 28.71 2.10 -11.63
CA GLU A 81 28.38 0.74 -11.21
C GLU A 81 28.14 -0.20 -12.41
N GLN A 82 27.61 0.32 -13.52
CA GLN A 82 27.29 -0.47 -14.70
C GLN A 82 28.49 -0.55 -15.66
N GLU A 83 28.85 -1.76 -16.09
CA GLU A 83 29.99 -2.04 -16.98
C GLU A 83 29.71 -1.74 -18.46
N ASP A 84 29.05 -0.62 -18.78
CA ASP A 84 28.75 -0.27 -20.17
C ASP A 84 29.97 0.31 -20.90
N PRO A 85 30.09 0.13 -22.24
CA PRO A 85 31.11 0.80 -23.05
C PRO A 85 31.07 2.32 -22.91
N THR A 86 32.24 2.98 -22.92
CA THR A 86 32.34 4.45 -22.74
C THR A 86 31.47 5.25 -23.70
N ALA A 87 31.34 4.80 -24.95
CA ALA A 87 30.50 5.46 -25.95
C ALA A 87 29.01 5.49 -25.53
N VAL A 88 28.50 4.40 -24.96
CA VAL A 88 27.13 4.30 -24.45
C VAL A 88 26.95 5.26 -23.28
N ARG A 89 27.89 5.28 -22.33
CA ARG A 89 27.83 6.20 -21.17
C ARG A 89 27.76 7.66 -21.60
N VAL A 90 28.55 8.09 -22.58
CA VAL A 90 28.52 9.48 -23.05
C VAL A 90 27.21 9.83 -23.74
N VAL A 91 26.70 8.96 -24.62
CA VAL A 91 25.46 9.22 -25.37
C VAL A 91 24.24 9.29 -24.45
N PHE A 92 24.19 8.45 -23.41
CA PHE A 92 23.04 8.38 -22.51
C PHE A 92 23.13 9.32 -21.30
N PHE A 93 24.20 10.10 -21.15
CA PHE A 93 24.36 11.01 -20.02
C PHE A 93 23.26 12.05 -19.92
N PHE A 94 23.10 12.90 -20.94
CA PHE A 94 22.09 13.95 -20.92
C PHE A 94 20.65 13.41 -20.99
N PRO A 95 20.32 12.44 -21.87
CA PRO A 95 19.00 11.83 -21.86
C PRO A 95 18.65 11.18 -20.52
N GLY A 96 19.61 10.51 -19.88
CA GLY A 96 19.44 9.89 -18.57
C GLY A 96 19.12 10.91 -17.48
N ILE A 97 19.80 12.06 -17.47
CA ILE A 97 19.53 13.12 -16.49
C ILE A 97 18.11 13.65 -16.66
N ILE A 98 17.69 13.96 -17.89
CA ILE A 98 16.35 14.48 -18.18
C ILE A 98 15.29 13.46 -17.75
N TRP A 99 15.49 12.19 -18.10
CA TRP A 99 14.58 11.11 -17.74
C TRP A 99 14.47 10.95 -16.22
N ASN A 100 15.60 10.79 -15.52
CA ASN A 100 15.60 10.59 -14.07
C ASN A 100 15.03 11.80 -13.32
N THR A 101 15.32 13.01 -13.78
CA THR A 101 14.71 14.23 -13.24
C THR A 101 13.18 14.18 -13.40
N GLY A 102 12.69 13.84 -14.59
CA GLY A 102 11.26 13.70 -14.86
C GLY A 102 10.59 12.62 -14.00
N VAL A 103 11.22 11.47 -13.82
CA VAL A 103 10.72 10.40 -12.94
C VAL A 103 10.66 10.86 -11.49
N ASN A 104 11.68 11.58 -11.00
CA ASN A 104 11.69 12.08 -9.63
C ASN A 104 10.63 13.18 -9.40
N ILE A 105 10.39 14.05 -10.39
CA ILE A 105 9.26 14.99 -10.34
C ILE A 105 7.94 14.22 -10.28
N GLY A 106 7.75 13.23 -11.16
CA GLY A 106 6.55 12.38 -11.17
C GLY A 106 6.34 11.66 -9.84
N GLY A 107 7.41 11.12 -9.23
CA GLY A 107 7.38 10.51 -7.91
C GLY A 107 6.98 11.49 -6.81
N GLY A 108 7.53 12.71 -6.82
CA GLY A 108 7.10 13.79 -5.93
C GLY A 108 5.64 14.20 -6.14
N THR A 109 5.13 14.17 -7.38
CA THR A 109 3.71 14.43 -7.66
C THR A 109 2.82 13.32 -7.11
N LEU A 110 3.21 12.05 -7.26
CA LEU A 110 2.48 10.92 -6.66
C LEU A 110 2.52 11.00 -5.13
N ARG A 111 3.64 11.40 -4.54
CA ARG A 111 3.75 11.70 -3.11
C ARG A 111 2.75 12.77 -2.68
N LEU A 112 2.65 13.88 -3.41
CA LEU A 112 1.67 14.94 -3.11
C LEU A 112 0.22 14.44 -3.17
N ILE A 113 -0.12 13.70 -4.24
CA ILE A 113 -1.47 13.16 -4.44
C ILE A 113 -1.82 12.17 -3.33
N THR A 114 -0.92 11.24 -3.03
CA THR A 114 -1.12 10.23 -1.97
C THR A 114 -1.19 10.89 -0.60
N GLY A 115 -0.37 11.91 -0.33
CA GLY A 115 -0.51 12.75 0.86
C GLY A 115 -1.90 13.38 0.97
N GLY A 116 -2.41 13.96 -0.13
CA GLY A 116 -3.78 14.51 -0.16
C GLY A 116 -4.87 13.46 0.06
N LEU A 117 -4.73 12.27 -0.54
CA LEU A 117 -5.67 11.16 -0.37
C LEU A 117 -5.64 10.57 1.05
N GLU A 118 -4.47 10.56 1.70
CA GLU A 118 -4.28 10.11 3.08
C GLU A 118 -4.71 11.16 4.11
N PHE A 119 -4.83 12.44 3.73
CA PHE A 119 -5.15 13.52 4.67
C PHE A 119 -6.54 13.38 5.26
N VAL A 120 -7.53 13.14 4.41
CA VAL A 120 -8.94 12.99 4.81
C VAL A 120 -9.13 11.79 5.74
N PRO A 121 -8.78 10.54 5.36
CA PRO A 121 -8.86 9.42 6.28
C PRO A 121 -7.96 9.61 7.50
N GLY A 122 -6.78 10.23 7.36
CA GLY A 122 -5.91 10.57 8.48
C GLY A 122 -6.61 11.40 9.55
N ILE A 123 -7.37 12.44 9.17
CA ILE A 123 -8.18 13.22 10.12
C ILE A 123 -9.28 12.37 10.75
N PHE A 124 -9.99 11.57 9.95
CA PHE A 124 -11.10 10.77 10.44
C PHE A 124 -10.67 9.64 11.37
N LEU A 125 -9.47 9.08 11.18
CA LEU A 125 -8.96 7.95 11.94
C LEU A 125 -8.31 8.34 13.27
N VAL A 126 -7.94 9.61 13.46
CA VAL A 126 -7.40 10.14 14.74
C VAL A 126 -8.23 9.73 15.97
N PRO A 127 -9.57 9.89 16.01
CA PRO A 127 -10.37 9.47 17.17
C PRO A 127 -10.57 7.96 17.30
N PHE A 128 -10.21 7.16 16.29
CA PHE A 128 -10.40 5.71 16.28
C PHE A 128 -9.10 4.91 16.50
N GLU A 129 -7.96 5.58 16.65
CA GLU A 129 -6.65 4.96 16.85
C GLU A 129 -6.32 3.88 15.78
N ALA A 130 -6.71 4.17 14.54
CA ALA A 130 -6.55 3.26 13.42
C ALA A 130 -5.60 3.85 12.37
N ASP A 131 -4.75 3.02 11.78
CA ASP A 131 -3.80 3.42 10.75
C ASP A 131 -4.05 2.70 9.43
N LEU A 132 -3.72 3.40 8.34
CA LEU A 132 -3.69 2.85 7.00
C LEU A 132 -2.23 2.62 6.59
N ASP A 133 -1.99 1.51 5.90
CA ASP A 133 -0.75 1.27 5.18
C ASP A 133 -0.48 2.42 4.19
N SER A 134 0.81 2.66 3.91
CA SER A 134 1.18 3.73 2.98
C SER A 134 0.68 3.45 1.58
N LEU A 135 -0.06 4.42 1.03
CA LEU A 135 -0.46 4.43 -0.37
C LEU A 135 0.73 4.61 -1.32
N TYR A 136 1.88 5.05 -0.81
CA TYR A 136 3.08 5.26 -1.62
C TYR A 136 4.36 4.86 -0.89
N ALA A 137 4.63 3.55 -0.93
CA ALA A 137 5.78 2.90 -0.32
C ALA A 137 7.16 3.48 -0.67
N PRO A 138 7.42 4.00 -1.90
CA PRO A 138 8.72 4.58 -2.22
C PRO A 138 9.15 5.71 -1.27
N VAL A 139 8.21 6.45 -0.69
CA VAL A 139 8.57 7.54 0.24
C VAL A 139 9.21 7.01 1.52
N ALA A 140 8.71 5.89 2.04
CA ALA A 140 9.28 5.27 3.22
C ALA A 140 10.63 4.59 2.88
N ASN A 141 10.69 3.86 1.77
CA ASN A 141 11.75 2.88 1.55
C ASN A 141 12.90 3.35 0.65
N ALA A 142 12.70 4.39 -0.17
CA ALA A 142 13.72 4.83 -1.11
C ALA A 142 14.80 5.68 -0.45
N ALA A 143 16.00 5.67 -1.02
CA ALA A 143 17.08 6.56 -0.62
C ALA A 143 16.72 8.03 -0.91
N ALA A 144 17.13 8.92 -0.01
CA ALA A 144 16.90 10.36 -0.13
C ALA A 144 18.20 11.14 0.05
N MET A 145 18.29 12.33 -0.55
CA MET A 145 19.41 13.25 -0.32
C MET A 145 19.43 13.77 1.12
N PHE A 146 18.25 13.97 1.72
CA PHE A 146 18.10 14.41 3.10
C PHE A 146 17.07 13.54 3.79
N GLU A 147 17.47 12.96 4.92
CA GLU A 147 16.63 12.11 5.76
C GLU A 147 16.93 12.41 7.23
N MET A 148 15.89 12.78 7.97
CA MET A 148 15.95 13.03 9.40
C MET A 148 14.69 12.45 10.03
N GLU A 149 14.87 11.38 10.79
CA GLU A 149 13.82 10.77 11.60
C GLU A 149 13.63 11.59 12.87
N THR A 150 12.39 11.93 13.18
CA THR A 150 12.05 12.66 14.42
C THR A 150 11.03 11.86 15.23
N PRO A 151 11.37 11.34 16.42
CA PRO A 151 10.49 10.42 17.15
C PRO A 151 9.08 10.96 17.47
N CYS A 152 8.91 12.29 17.53
CA CYS A 152 7.68 12.95 17.93
C CYS A 152 7.08 13.92 16.90
N CYS A 153 7.75 14.14 15.77
CA CYS A 153 7.39 15.21 14.81
C CYS A 153 7.11 14.64 13.43
N ILE A 154 7.30 15.41 12.35
CA ILE A 154 7.10 14.94 10.98
C ILE A 154 8.47 14.51 10.45
N ASP A 155 8.61 13.27 9.97
CA ASP A 155 9.89 12.84 9.37
C ASP A 155 10.20 13.68 8.15
N VAL A 156 11.41 14.23 8.13
CA VAL A 156 11.88 15.09 7.06
C VAL A 156 12.70 14.26 6.09
N LYS A 157 12.13 13.97 4.94
CA LYS A 157 12.75 13.18 3.88
C LYS A 157 12.46 13.79 2.51
N PHE A 158 13.49 14.30 1.83
CA PHE A 158 13.31 14.91 0.52
C PHE A 158 14.54 14.73 -0.39
N GLY A 159 14.33 14.94 -1.68
CA GLY A 159 15.31 14.58 -2.71
C GLY A 159 15.40 13.07 -2.86
N ILE A 160 14.24 12.41 -2.91
CA ILE A 160 14.13 10.96 -3.03
C ILE A 160 14.53 10.50 -4.43
N ASP A 161 15.34 9.43 -4.52
CA ASP A 161 15.61 8.74 -5.78
C ASP A 161 14.52 7.69 -6.05
N TYR A 162 13.44 8.12 -6.71
CA TYR A 162 12.33 7.25 -7.11
C TYR A 162 12.72 6.27 -8.23
N THR A 163 13.86 6.46 -8.88
CA THR A 163 14.34 5.54 -9.93
C THR A 163 14.97 4.28 -9.35
N ALA A 164 15.37 4.30 -8.07
CA ALA A 164 15.99 3.19 -7.36
C ALA A 164 14.99 2.40 -6.50
N ALA A 165 13.76 2.90 -6.35
CA ALA A 165 12.75 2.38 -5.41
C ALA A 165 12.00 1.11 -5.88
N VAL A 166 12.41 0.48 -6.99
CA VAL A 166 11.70 -0.65 -7.64
C VAL A 166 12.42 -1.99 -7.48
N ASN A 167 13.30 -2.13 -6.49
CA ASN A 167 14.01 -3.38 -6.20
C ASN A 167 13.53 -4.03 -4.91
#